data_AF-A0A1S8WGG0-F1
#
_entry.id   AF-A0A1S8WGG0-F1
#
_cell.length_a   1.000
_cell.length_b   1.000
_cell.length_c   1.000
_cell.angle_alpha   90.00
_cell.angle_beta   90.00
_cell.angle_gamma   90.00
#
_symmetry.space_group_name_H-M   'P 1'
#
loop_
_entity.id
_entity.type
_entity.pdbx_description
1 polymer ?
#
loop_
_entity_poly.entity_id
_entity_poly.type
_entity_poly.pdbx_seq_one_letter_code
_entity_poly.pdbx_strand_id
1 'polypeptide(L)'
;MLKVAGSIFTHMMDLTDLLLMIMQEARNLTKAERCSVFLLDRETNTLVAKVLDGLPTSPHKNTQFTTSEGTTVTLPEEIRLNPDQGIAGNVATTGKT
;
A
#
# COMPACT_ATOMS: atom_id res chain seq x y z
N MET A 1 -13.05 5.28 21.13
CA MET A 1 -13.79 5.78 19.96
C MET A 1 -13.07 5.54 18.63
N LEU A 2 -11.75 5.77 18.52
CA LEU A 2 -10.99 5.54 17.27
C LEU A 2 -11.08 4.10 16.72
N LYS A 3 -11.14 3.09 17.60
CA LYS A 3 -11.20 1.67 17.19
C LYS A 3 -12.52 1.30 16.51
N VAL A 4 -13.64 1.86 16.98
CA VAL A 4 -14.98 1.65 16.39
C VAL A 4 -15.11 2.47 15.12
N ALA A 5 -14.67 3.73 15.11
CA ALA A 5 -14.65 4.56 13.91
C ALA A 5 -13.77 3.92 12.81
N GLY A 6 -12.56 3.47 13.15
CA GLY A 6 -11.67 2.75 12.23
C GLY A 6 -12.32 1.51 11.65
N SER A 7 -12.96 0.67 12.48
CA SER A 7 -13.64 -0.54 12.01
C SER A 7 -14.82 -0.26 11.08
N ILE A 8 -15.54 0.86 11.27
CA ILE A 8 -16.64 1.29 10.40
C ILE A 8 -16.08 1.82 9.07
N PHE A 9 -15.04 2.65 9.12
CA PHE A 9 -14.39 3.18 7.91
C PHE A 9 -13.79 2.05 7.06
N THR A 10 -13.15 1.05 7.66
CA THR A 10 -12.63 -0.12 6.92
C THR A 10 -13.73 -0.99 6.32
N HIS A 11 -14.93 -1.03 6.91
CA HIS A 11 -16.06 -1.77 6.33
C HIS A 11 -16.74 -1.05 5.16
N MET A 12 -16.66 0.29 5.11
CA MET A 12 -17.29 1.10 4.05
C MET A 12 -16.33 1.44 2.91
N MET A 13 -15.02 1.32 3.12
CA MET A 13 -13.99 1.73 2.18
C MET A 13 -13.21 0.52 1.68
N ASP A 14 -12.89 0.47 0.38
CA ASP A 14 -11.98 -0.54 -0.17
C ASP A 14 -10.63 -0.45 0.57
N LEU A 15 -10.01 -1.59 0.89
CA LEU A 15 -8.71 -1.63 1.55
C LEU A 15 -7.68 -0.79 0.78
N THR A 16 -7.74 -0.80 -0.54
CA THR A 16 -6.87 -0.03 -1.43
C THR A 16 -7.03 1.48 -1.19
N ASP A 17 -8.27 1.97 -1.16
CA ASP A 17 -8.57 3.38 -0.91
C ASP A 17 -8.12 3.82 0.48
N LEU A 18 -8.29 2.95 1.48
CA LEU A 18 -7.82 3.19 2.84
C LEU A 18 -6.29 3.30 2.90
N LEU A 19 -5.57 2.39 2.25
CA LEU A 19 -4.10 2.41 2.20
C LEU A 19 -3.58 3.66 1.48
N LEU A 20 -4.23 4.05 0.38
CA LEU A 20 -3.91 5.29 -0.33
C LEU A 20 -4.07 6.51 0.57
N MET A 21 -5.18 6.60 1.31
CA MET A 21 -5.44 7.70 2.22
C MET A 21 -4.44 7.77 3.38
N ILE A 22 -4.17 6.62 4.02
CA ILE A 22 -3.16 6.53 5.10
C ILE A 22 -1.79 6.96 4.60
N MET A 23 -1.41 6.50 3.41
CA MET A 23 -0.12 6.80 2.81
C MET A 23 0.02 8.27 2.43
N GLN A 24 -1.04 8.88 1.88
CA GLN A 24 -1.10 10.31 1.60
C GLN A 24 -0.83 11.13 2.87
N GLU A 25 -1.50 10.77 3.96
CA GLU A 25 -1.35 11.45 5.25
C GLU A 25 0.05 11.25 5.83
N ALA A 26 0.56 10.01 5.84
CA ALA A 26 1.89 9.69 6.32
C ALA A 26 2.99 10.43 5.54
N ARG A 27 2.85 10.53 4.21
CA ARG A 27 3.77 11.29 3.34
C ARG A 27 3.78 12.77 3.71
N ASN A 28 2.61 13.38 3.89
CA ASN A 28 2.47 14.79 4.26
C ASN A 28 3.08 15.07 5.63
N LEU A 29 2.83 14.22 6.62
CA LEU A 29 3.35 14.35 7.98
C LEU A 29 4.89 14.19 8.05
N THR A 30 5.43 13.25 7.29
CA THR A 30 6.89 12.98 7.26
C THR A 30 7.64 13.91 6.32
N LYS A 31 6.93 14.68 5.48
CA LYS A 31 7.50 15.46 4.36
C LYS A 31 8.35 14.60 3.42
N ALA A 32 7.99 13.33 3.27
CA ALA A 32 8.68 12.42 2.38
C ALA A 32 8.33 12.72 0.92
N GLU A 33 9.30 12.63 0.01
CA GLU A 33 9.05 12.80 -1.42
C GLU A 33 8.21 11.66 -1.98
N ARG A 34 8.53 10.44 -1.51
CA ARG A 34 8.01 9.14 -1.98
C ARG A 34 7.71 8.23 -0.81
N CYS A 35 6.75 7.34 -0.99
CA CYS A 35 6.36 6.37 0.01
C CYS A 35 5.96 5.07 -0.70
N SER A 36 5.91 3.97 0.04
CA SER A 36 5.42 2.69 -0.47
C SER A 36 4.83 1.87 0.67
N VAL A 37 3.79 1.11 0.39
CA VAL A 37 3.20 0.17 1.35
C VAL A 37 3.39 -1.24 0.83
N PHE A 38 4.07 -2.07 1.62
CA PHE A 38 4.23 -3.50 1.40
C PHE A 38 3.31 -4.27 2.33
N LEU A 39 2.56 -5.22 1.78
CA LEU A 39 1.78 -6.20 2.56
C LEU A 39 2.42 -7.57 2.41
N LEU A 40 2.47 -8.32 3.51
CA LEU A 40 2.87 -9.73 3.47
C LEU A 40 1.71 -10.57 2.93
N ASP A 41 1.89 -11.14 1.75
CA ASP A 41 1.07 -12.26 1.28
C ASP A 41 1.51 -13.52 2.05
N ARG A 42 0.60 -14.06 2.85
CA ARG A 42 0.87 -15.22 3.71
C ARG A 42 0.86 -16.54 2.95
N GLU A 43 0.18 -16.62 1.82
CA GLU A 43 0.11 -17.85 1.03
C GLU A 43 1.42 -18.11 0.31
N THR A 44 1.99 -17.05 -0.27
CA THR A 44 3.25 -17.09 -1.00
C THR A 44 4.46 -16.69 -0.14
N ASN A 45 4.24 -16.30 1.11
CA ASN A 45 5.25 -15.73 2.01
C ASN A 45 6.10 -14.64 1.33
N THR A 46 5.44 -13.70 0.65
CA THR A 46 6.10 -12.67 -0.18
C THR A 46 5.59 -11.29 0.22
N LEU A 47 6.49 -10.31 0.28
CA LEU A 47 6.11 -8.91 0.45
C LEU A 47 5.69 -8.34 -0.90
N VAL A 48 4.44 -7.90 -0.99
CA VAL A 48 3.86 -7.30 -2.19
C VAL A 48 3.70 -5.80 -1.95
N ALA A 49 4.36 -4.97 -2.75
CA ALA A 49 4.07 -3.54 -2.79
C ALA A 49 2.64 -3.38 -3.31
N LYS A 50 1.71 -2.91 -2.47
CA LYS A 50 0.31 -2.65 -2.84
C LYS A 50 0.06 -1.21 -3.23
N VAL A 51 0.88 -0.30 -2.70
CA VAL A 51 0.85 1.11 -3.05
C VAL A 51 2.27 1.59 -3.28
N LEU A 52 2.48 2.28 -4.39
CA LEU A 52 3.73 2.92 -4.77
C LEU A 52 3.46 4.38 -5.13
N ASP A 53 4.11 5.30 -4.42
CA ASP A 53 4.02 6.75 -4.67
C ASP A 53 2.58 7.28 -4.80
N GLY A 54 1.66 6.76 -3.97
CA GLY A 54 0.27 7.19 -3.92
C GLY A 54 -0.61 6.60 -5.03
N LEU A 55 -0.13 5.58 -5.74
CA LEU A 55 -0.92 4.79 -6.69
C LEU A 55 -0.98 3.32 -6.25
N PRO A 56 -2.12 2.65 -6.45
CA PRO A 56 -2.17 1.21 -6.27
C PRO A 56 -1.30 0.51 -7.33
N THR A 57 -0.93 -0.72 -7.06
CA THR A 57 -0.20 -1.57 -8.00
C THR A 57 -1.10 -2.69 -8.52
N SER A 58 -0.81 -3.22 -9.70
CA SER A 58 -1.52 -4.38 -10.25
C SER A 58 -0.58 -5.51 -10.62
N PRO A 59 -0.99 -6.78 -10.41
CA PRO A 59 -0.25 -7.94 -10.96
C PRO A 59 -0.36 -8.02 -12.48
N HIS A 60 -1.30 -7.32 -13.11
CA HIS A 60 -1.52 -7.34 -14.55
C HIS A 60 -1.10 -6.01 -15.19
N LYS A 61 -0.33 -6.12 -16.29
CA LYS A 61 0.04 -4.95 -17.11
C LYS A 61 -1.18 -4.26 -17.66
N ASN A 62 -1.07 -2.95 -17.90
CA ASN A 62 -2.11 -2.12 -18.49
C ASN A 62 -3.42 -2.08 -17.69
N THR A 63 -3.39 -2.39 -16.39
CA THR A 63 -4.55 -2.23 -15.53
C THR A 63 -4.84 -0.74 -15.38
N GLN A 64 -6.07 -0.33 -15.70
CA GLN A 64 -6.52 1.05 -15.54
C GLN A 64 -7.16 1.23 -14.17
N PHE A 65 -6.90 2.38 -13.56
CA PHE A 65 -7.49 2.79 -12.30
C PHE A 65 -7.95 4.23 -12.43
N THR A 66 -9.18 4.49 -12.03
CA THR A 66 -9.72 5.85 -11.97
C THR A 66 -9.57 6.34 -10.55
N THR A 67 -8.73 7.37 -10.38
CA THR A 67 -8.53 8.06 -9.10
C THR A 67 -9.83 8.71 -8.63
N SER A 68 -9.91 9.06 -7.34
CA SER A 68 -11.04 9.80 -6.76
C SER A 68 -11.29 11.16 -7.44
N GLU A 69 -10.27 11.73 -8.09
CA GLU A 69 -10.35 12.96 -8.88
C GLU A 69 -10.89 12.73 -10.31
N GLY A 70 -11.25 11.50 -10.66
CA GLY A 70 -11.79 11.13 -11.97
C GLY A 70 -10.72 10.91 -13.05
N THR A 71 -9.44 11.00 -12.70
CA THR A 71 -8.33 10.77 -13.63
C THR A 71 -8.05 9.27 -13.77
N THR A 72 -8.10 8.73 -14.99
CA THR A 72 -7.70 7.35 -15.28
C THR A 72 -6.20 7.27 -15.53
N VAL A 73 -5.53 6.41 -14.77
CA VAL A 73 -4.10 6.15 -14.88
C VAL A 73 -3.84 4.66 -15.11
N THR A 74 -2.74 4.34 -15.78
CA THR A 74 -2.25 2.97 -15.86
C THR A 74 -1.46 2.64 -14.61
N LEU A 75 -1.83 1.55 -13.93
CA LEU A 75 -1.19 1.16 -12.69
C LEU A 75 0.22 0.61 -12.93
N PRO A 76 1.17 0.91 -12.03
CA PRO A 76 2.46 0.23 -11.99
C PRO A 76 2.28 -1.27 -11.70
N GLU A 77 3.23 -2.07 -12.19
CA GLU A 77 3.32 -3.49 -11.86
C GLU A 77 3.65 -3.68 -10.37
N GLU A 78 3.05 -4.71 -9.76
CA GLU A 78 3.37 -5.12 -8.40
C GLU A 78 4.86 -5.49 -8.25
N ILE A 79 5.53 -4.86 -7.28
CA ILE A 79 6.86 -5.27 -6.84
C ILE A 79 6.70 -6.34 -5.76
N ARG A 80 7.43 -7.45 -5.91
CA ARG A 80 7.43 -8.57 -4.98
C ARG A 80 8.83 -8.82 -4.43
N LEU A 81 8.95 -8.88 -3.11
CA LEU A 81 10.21 -9.05 -2.40
C LEU A 81 10.11 -10.25 -1.45
N ASN A 82 11.22 -10.98 -1.29
CA ASN A 82 11.30 -12.00 -0.26
C ASN A 82 11.39 -11.33 1.14
N PRO A 83 10.71 -11.85 2.17
CA PRO A 83 10.74 -11.27 3.52
C PRO A 83 12.12 -11.31 4.20
N ASP A 84 13.07 -12.09 3.70
CA ASP A 84 14.44 -12.18 4.19
C ASP A 84 15.39 -11.19 3.52
N GLN A 85 14.89 -10.33 2.61
CA GLN A 85 15.71 -9.41 1.83
C GLN A 85 15.30 -7.94 1.98
N GLY A 86 16.33 -7.09 2.06
CA GLY A 86 16.17 -5.63 2.11
C GLY A 86 15.58 -5.11 3.42
N ILE A 87 15.40 -3.79 3.50
CA ILE A 87 14.90 -3.12 4.71
C ILE A 87 13.46 -3.54 5.00
N ALA A 88 12.60 -3.59 3.98
CA ALA A 88 11.21 -4.01 4.13
C ALA A 88 11.11 -5.47 4.63
N GLY A 89 11.96 -6.37 4.13
CA GLY A 89 12.06 -7.74 4.63
C GLY A 89 12.49 -7.80 6.09
N ASN A 90 13.58 -7.10 6.44
CA ASN A 90 14.05 -7.05 7.81
C ASN A 90 12.95 -6.56 8.78
N VAL A 91 12.24 -5.49 8.42
CA VAL A 91 11.14 -4.95 9.23
C VAL A 91 9.98 -5.95 9.31
N ALA A 92 9.61 -6.59 8.20
CA ALA A 92 8.52 -7.57 8.19
C ALA A 92 8.82 -8.79 9.08
N THR A 93 10.08 -9.23 9.14
CA THR A 93 10.48 -10.40 9.92
C THR A 93 10.73 -10.06 11.40
N THR A 94 11.29 -8.88 11.69
CA THR A 94 11.76 -8.53 13.05
C THR A 94 10.90 -7.51 13.77
N GLY A 95 10.06 -6.77 13.04
CA GLY A 95 9.30 -5.62 13.54
C GLY A 95 10.16 -4.39 13.88
N LYS A 96 11.41 -4.33 13.41
CA LYS A 96 12.37 -3.25 13.71
C LYS A 96 13.03 -2.71 12.45
N THR A 97 13.30 -1.41 12.44
CA THR A 97 14.12 -0.68 11.44
C THR A 97 15.55 -0.55 11.91
#